data_AF-A0A544TF82-F1
#
_entry.id   AF-A0A544TF82-F1
#
_cell.length_a   1.000
_cell.length_b   1.000
_cell.length_c   1.000
_cell.angle_alpha   90.00
_cell.angle_beta   90.00
_cell.angle_gamma   90.00
#
_symmetry.space_group_name_H-M   'P 1'
#
loop_
_entity.id
_entity.type
_entity.pdbx_description
1 polymer ?
#
loop_
_entity_poly.entity_id
_entity_poly.type
_entity_poly.pdbx_seq_one_letter_code
_entity_poly.pdbx_strand_id
1 'polypeptide(L)'
;MNDMLVRRLLLLCSKPKFLEEIGLKFISHSTIGRRLSELNTSHLGDFLGRLAAHYWRLKGDAKGLNANVGLLRIIDGTYIKLPNNAANWTAISKDSYGIKLHVRIVVASHNSVFPEKMIPSTGNVADSDAVNHIIDADGALYVMDRGYAHKTKIGGWLERNIQFLVRVRKNHSPLVYFFNTID
;
A
#
# COMPACT_ATOMS: atom_id res chain seq x y z
N MET A 1 19.88 11.20 -8.71
CA MET A 1 19.03 10.58 -7.67
C MET A 1 18.31 11.69 -6.91
N ASN A 2 16.97 11.62 -6.84
CA ASN A 2 16.08 12.73 -6.49
C ASN A 2 16.41 13.34 -5.10
N ASP A 3 16.82 14.61 -5.07
CA ASP A 3 17.32 15.33 -3.89
C ASP A 3 16.30 15.33 -2.73
N MET A 4 15.00 15.31 -3.03
CA MET A 4 13.93 15.41 -2.03
C MET A 4 13.69 14.13 -1.22
N LEU A 5 13.69 12.96 -1.86
CA LEU A 5 13.48 11.67 -1.18
C LEU A 5 14.71 11.28 -0.37
N VAL A 6 15.90 11.50 -0.94
CA VAL A 6 17.17 11.31 -0.23
C VAL A 6 17.21 12.24 0.98
N ARG A 7 16.88 13.53 0.84
CA ARG A 7 16.80 14.46 1.99
C ARG A 7 15.80 14.02 3.06
N ARG A 8 14.62 13.53 2.71
CA ARG A 8 13.63 13.04 3.70
C ARG A 8 14.11 11.78 4.43
N LEU A 9 14.72 10.83 3.70
CA LEU A 9 15.29 9.64 4.32
C LEU A 9 16.48 9.98 5.21
N LEU A 10 17.34 10.89 4.76
CA LEU A 10 18.42 11.47 5.57
C LEU A 10 17.86 12.13 6.82
N LEU A 11 16.78 12.90 6.72
CA LEU A 11 16.14 13.53 7.88
C LEU A 11 15.63 12.49 8.89
N LEU A 12 15.14 11.34 8.42
CA LEU A 12 14.73 10.22 9.27
C LEU A 12 15.95 9.55 9.94
N CYS A 13 16.99 9.29 9.16
CA CYS A 13 18.26 8.70 9.61
C CYS A 13 19.07 9.64 10.51
N SER A 14 18.78 10.93 10.53
CA SER A 14 19.36 11.90 11.46
C SER A 14 18.61 11.95 12.80
N LYS A 15 17.50 11.22 12.98
CA LYS A 15 16.77 11.18 14.25
C LYS A 15 17.44 10.21 15.22
N PRO A 16 17.91 10.67 16.40
CA PRO A 16 18.59 9.81 17.37
C PRO A 16 17.76 8.60 17.80
N LYS A 17 16.45 8.79 18.03
CA LYS A 17 15.53 7.71 18.40
C LYS A 17 15.45 6.60 17.34
N PHE A 18 15.42 6.97 16.05
CA PHE A 18 15.37 5.99 14.97
C PHE A 18 16.67 5.20 14.88
N LEU A 19 17.81 5.89 15.02
CA LEU A 19 19.13 5.26 15.02
C LEU A 19 19.29 4.28 16.19
N GLU A 20 18.84 4.67 17.39
CA GLU A 20 18.83 3.81 18.58
C GLU A 20 17.94 2.57 18.39
N GLU A 21 16.73 2.74 17.85
CA GLU A 21 15.80 1.64 17.55
C GLU A 21 16.39 0.61 16.57
N ILE A 22 17.21 1.04 15.61
CA ILE A 22 17.88 0.15 14.64
C ILE A 22 19.30 -0.25 15.07
N GLY A 23 19.73 0.10 16.29
CA GLY A 23 21.05 -0.28 16.83
C GLY A 23 22.25 0.40 16.17
N LEU A 24 22.06 1.57 15.56
CA LEU A 24 23.11 2.35 14.93
C LEU A 24 23.42 3.61 15.75
N LYS A 25 24.69 3.99 15.84
CA LYS A 25 25.11 5.28 16.44
C LYS A 25 25.14 6.42 15.43
N PHE A 26 25.40 6.09 14.17
CA PHE A 26 25.54 7.04 13.08
C PHE A 26 25.45 6.32 11.72
N ILE A 27 24.98 7.02 10.69
CA ILE A 27 25.04 6.58 9.30
C ILE A 27 25.39 7.76 8.40
N SER A 28 26.40 7.61 7.53
CA SER A 28 26.81 8.72 6.66
C SER A 28 25.85 8.89 5.48
N HIS A 29 25.69 10.14 5.04
CA HIS A 29 24.87 10.48 3.88
C HIS A 29 25.32 9.76 2.60
N SER A 30 26.64 9.69 2.40
CA SER A 30 27.25 9.00 1.25
C SER A 30 26.99 7.49 1.27
N THR A 31 26.94 6.87 2.46
CA THR A 31 26.62 5.45 2.61
C THR A 31 25.17 5.18 2.24
N ILE A 32 24.23 6.00 2.74
CA ILE A 32 22.80 5.88 2.39
C ILE A 32 22.60 6.06 0.89
N GLY A 33 23.20 7.11 0.29
CA GLY A 33 23.07 7.38 -1.13
C GLY A 33 23.52 6.19 -1.98
N ARG A 34 24.72 5.67 -1.73
CA ARG A 34 25.27 4.52 -2.47
C ARG A 34 24.43 3.26 -2.29
N ARG A 35 23.99 2.97 -1.06
CA ARG A 35 23.15 1.80 -0.79
C ARG A 35 21.79 1.90 -1.45
N LEU A 36 21.15 3.08 -1.46
CA LEU A 36 19.89 3.30 -2.16
C LEU A 36 20.02 3.08 -3.67
N SER A 37 21.13 3.50 -4.29
CA SER A 37 21.34 3.28 -5.73
C SER A 37 21.58 1.81 -6.09
N GLU A 38 22.08 1.00 -5.16
CA GLU A 38 22.31 -0.44 -5.34
C GLU A 38 21.11 -1.30 -4.89
N LEU A 39 20.17 -0.72 -4.15
CA LEU A 39 19.07 -1.46 -3.54
C LEU A 39 18.07 -1.91 -4.60
N ASN A 40 17.86 -3.21 -4.71
CA ASN A 40 16.75 -3.73 -5.51
C ASN A 40 15.41 -3.39 -4.82
N THR A 41 14.59 -2.59 -5.49
CA THR A 41 13.30 -2.15 -4.96
C THR A 41 12.32 -3.30 -4.74
N SER A 42 12.49 -4.45 -5.40
CA SER A 42 11.70 -5.66 -5.13
C SER A 42 11.93 -6.18 -3.70
N HIS A 43 13.14 -6.02 -3.15
CA HIS A 43 13.46 -6.44 -1.78
C HIS A 43 12.73 -5.59 -0.73
N LEU A 44 12.36 -4.34 -1.04
CA LEU A 44 11.57 -3.51 -0.13
C LEU A 44 10.14 -4.05 0.03
N GLY A 45 9.55 -4.52 -1.07
CA GLY A 45 8.23 -5.17 -1.05
C GLY A 45 8.23 -6.44 -0.19
N ASP A 46 9.23 -7.30 -0.41
CA ASP A 46 9.43 -8.51 0.37
C ASP A 46 9.71 -8.20 1.85
N PHE A 47 10.55 -7.20 2.14
CA PHE A 47 10.83 -6.77 3.50
C PHE A 47 9.56 -6.30 4.22
N LEU A 48 8.71 -5.50 3.57
CA LEU A 48 7.41 -5.13 4.13
C LEU A 48 6.55 -6.37 4.42
N GLY A 49 6.46 -7.30 3.47
CA GLY A 49 5.70 -8.54 3.65
C GLY A 49 6.18 -9.36 4.85
N ARG A 50 7.51 -9.47 5.04
CA ARG A 50 8.11 -10.14 6.20
C ARG A 50 7.82 -9.41 7.51
N LEU A 51 7.88 -8.08 7.53
CA LEU A 51 7.51 -7.28 8.70
C LEU A 51 6.04 -7.46 9.06
N ALA A 52 5.14 -7.44 8.07
CA ALA A 52 3.73 -7.68 8.26
C ALA A 52 3.47 -9.10 8.81
N ALA A 53 4.10 -10.12 8.24
CA ALA A 53 3.99 -11.50 8.72
C ALA A 53 4.56 -11.67 10.14
N HIS A 54 5.63 -10.97 10.48
CA HIS A 54 6.15 -10.94 11.84
C HIS A 54 5.17 -10.26 12.80
N TYR A 55 4.60 -9.12 12.40
CA TYR A 55 3.59 -8.42 13.21
C TYR A 55 2.35 -9.28 13.47
N TRP A 56 1.86 -9.97 12.44
CA TRP A 56 0.75 -10.93 12.59
C TRP A 56 1.05 -12.02 13.61
N ARG A 57 2.25 -12.60 13.56
CA ARG A 57 2.69 -13.60 14.57
C ARG A 57 2.69 -13.03 15.99
N LEU A 58 3.08 -11.77 16.17
CA LEU A 58 3.07 -11.10 17.47
C LEU A 58 1.66 -10.73 17.96
N LYS A 59 0.74 -10.41 17.04
CA LYS A 59 -0.64 -10.00 17.37
C LYS A 59 -1.61 -11.18 17.50
N GLY A 60 -1.21 -12.37 17.08
CA GLY A 60 -1.99 -13.61 17.27
C GLY A 60 -3.38 -13.54 16.62
N ASP A 61 -4.41 -14.02 17.34
CA ASP A 61 -5.79 -14.22 16.89
C ASP A 61 -6.60 -12.92 16.71
N ALA A 62 -6.00 -11.85 16.22
CA ALA A 62 -6.70 -10.59 16.02
C ALA A 62 -7.92 -10.79 15.09
N LYS A 63 -9.12 -10.61 15.64
CA LYS A 63 -10.40 -10.84 14.95
C LYS A 63 -10.92 -9.61 14.22
N GLY A 64 -10.20 -8.49 14.29
CA GLY A 64 -10.62 -7.23 13.69
C GLY A 64 -11.40 -6.32 14.64
N LEU A 65 -12.26 -5.48 14.09
CA LEU A 65 -12.93 -4.41 14.84
C LEU A 65 -14.07 -4.93 15.73
N ASN A 66 -14.94 -5.77 15.19
CA ASN A 66 -16.04 -6.43 15.90
C ASN A 66 -16.52 -7.65 15.11
N ALA A 67 -17.45 -8.43 15.67
CA ALA A 67 -17.96 -9.67 15.06
C ALA A 67 -18.62 -9.46 13.68
N ASN A 68 -19.18 -8.29 13.41
CA ASN A 68 -19.90 -8.00 12.16
C ASN A 68 -18.97 -7.52 11.04
N VAL A 69 -17.83 -6.90 11.38
CA VAL A 69 -16.89 -6.32 10.42
C VAL A 69 -15.68 -7.23 10.20
N GLY A 70 -15.24 -7.93 11.24
CA GLY A 70 -14.02 -8.72 11.20
C GLY A 70 -12.79 -7.87 10.88
N LEU A 71 -11.83 -8.48 10.21
CA LEU A 71 -10.62 -7.81 9.72
C LEU A 71 -10.96 -6.84 8.60
N LEU A 72 -10.40 -5.63 8.70
CA LEU A 72 -10.60 -4.59 7.70
C LEU A 72 -9.29 -4.31 6.96
N ARG A 73 -9.31 -4.35 5.63
CA ARG A 73 -8.18 -4.01 4.77
C ARG A 73 -8.54 -2.79 3.92
N ILE A 74 -7.85 -1.68 4.18
CA ILE A 74 -8.02 -0.42 3.46
C ILE A 74 -6.98 -0.37 2.33
N ILE A 75 -7.43 -0.13 1.11
CA ILE A 75 -6.56 0.05 -0.05
C ILE A 75 -6.58 1.51 -0.46
N ASP A 76 -5.39 2.10 -0.58
CA ASP A 76 -5.22 3.45 -1.10
C ASP A 76 -3.96 3.54 -1.97
N GLY A 77 -3.96 4.52 -2.88
CA GLY A 77 -2.91 4.72 -3.87
C GLY A 77 -2.33 6.12 -3.76
N THR A 78 -1.01 6.22 -3.69
CA THR A 78 -0.31 7.51 -3.74
C THR A 78 0.48 7.63 -5.03
N TYR A 79 0.28 8.72 -5.76
CA TYR A 79 1.11 9.09 -6.91
C TYR A 79 2.27 9.97 -6.48
N ILE A 80 3.48 9.62 -6.90
CA ILE A 80 4.70 10.38 -6.64
C ILE A 80 5.28 10.82 -7.98
N LYS A 81 5.24 12.13 -8.24
CA LYS A 81 5.90 12.74 -9.40
C LYS A 81 7.41 12.65 -9.22
N LEU A 82 8.12 12.28 -10.28
CA LEU A 82 9.56 12.17 -10.30
C LEU A 82 10.18 13.18 -11.27
N PRO A 83 11.45 13.58 -11.07
CA PRO A 83 12.17 14.45 -12.01
C PRO A 83 12.47 13.73 -13.33
N ASN A 84 12.71 14.53 -14.37
CA ASN A 84 13.06 14.09 -15.72
C ASN A 84 14.45 13.45 -15.72
N ASN A 85 14.53 12.16 -15.37
CA ASN A 85 15.71 11.25 -15.32
C ASN A 85 15.60 10.17 -14.22
N ALA A 86 14.46 10.03 -13.53
CA ALA A 86 14.38 9.22 -12.32
C ALA A 86 14.53 7.70 -12.53
N ALA A 87 14.27 7.20 -13.75
CA ALA A 87 14.66 5.91 -14.34
C ALA A 87 13.71 5.63 -15.51
N ASN A 88 14.16 4.92 -16.55
CA ASN A 88 13.35 4.65 -17.75
C ASN A 88 12.07 3.88 -17.43
N TRP A 89 12.11 2.98 -16.44
CA TRP A 89 10.92 2.22 -16.03
C TRP A 89 9.84 3.08 -15.37
N THR A 90 10.14 4.32 -14.96
CA THR A 90 9.17 5.25 -14.34
C THR A 90 8.53 6.22 -15.33
N ALA A 91 8.86 6.09 -16.62
CA ALA A 91 8.34 6.94 -17.67
C ALA A 91 6.82 6.72 -17.86
N ILE A 92 6.06 7.81 -17.79
CA ILE A 92 4.64 7.85 -18.13
C ILE A 92 4.48 8.37 -19.57
N SER A 93 5.31 9.34 -19.94
CA SER A 93 5.46 9.87 -21.29
C SER A 93 6.91 10.35 -21.49
N LYS A 94 7.22 10.96 -22.64
CA LYS A 94 8.55 11.52 -22.93
C LYS A 94 9.04 12.50 -21.84
N ASP A 95 8.12 13.33 -21.34
CA ASP A 95 8.42 14.45 -20.44
C ASP A 95 7.75 14.31 -19.05
N SER A 96 7.21 13.13 -18.73
CA SER A 96 6.54 12.86 -17.46
C SER A 96 6.99 11.54 -16.87
N TYR A 97 7.46 11.60 -15.62
CA TYR A 97 7.94 10.45 -14.86
C TYR A 97 7.21 10.42 -13.52
N GLY A 98 6.84 9.23 -13.11
CA GLY A 98 6.13 9.06 -11.85
C GLY A 98 5.86 7.61 -11.55
N ILE A 99 5.73 7.35 -10.27
CA ILE A 99 5.33 6.04 -9.75
C ILE A 99 4.01 6.19 -9.03
N LYS A 100 3.25 5.11 -9.00
CA LYS A 100 2.11 4.97 -8.11
C LYS A 100 2.43 3.86 -7.11
N LEU A 101 2.11 4.09 -5.84
CA LEU A 101 2.29 3.12 -4.77
C LEU A 101 0.91 2.80 -4.20
N HIS A 102 0.44 1.59 -4.46
CA HIS A 102 -0.79 1.06 -3.86
C HIS A 102 -0.42 0.34 -2.57
N VAL A 103 -1.05 0.74 -1.46
CA VAL A 103 -0.78 0.17 -0.14
C VAL A 103 -2.07 -0.43 0.40
N ARG A 104 -1.96 -1.63 0.97
CA ARG A 104 -2.99 -2.25 1.79
C ARG A 104 -2.62 -2.08 3.24
N ILE A 105 -3.44 -1.35 3.97
CA ILE A 105 -3.33 -1.19 5.42
C ILE A 105 -4.35 -2.12 6.05
N VAL A 106 -3.93 -2.90 7.03
CA VAL A 106 -4.86 -3.71 7.82
C VAL A 106 -5.18 -3.04 9.14
N VAL A 107 -6.45 -3.06 9.51
CA VAL A 107 -6.96 -2.70 10.83
C VAL A 107 -7.32 -4.00 11.54
N ALA A 108 -6.34 -4.54 12.27
CA ALA A 108 -6.47 -5.82 12.97
C ALA A 108 -7.22 -5.67 14.31
N SER A 109 -7.24 -4.46 14.88
CA SER A 109 -8.08 -4.06 16.01
C SER A 109 -8.08 -2.52 16.13
N HIS A 110 -8.86 -1.97 17.06
CA HIS A 110 -8.93 -0.52 17.32
C HIS A 110 -7.55 0.14 17.54
N ASN A 111 -6.58 -0.59 18.07
CA ASN A 111 -5.24 -0.09 18.39
C ASN A 111 -4.13 -0.75 17.54
N SER A 112 -4.50 -1.44 16.46
CA SER A 112 -3.56 -2.23 15.66
C SER A 112 -3.80 -1.98 14.18
N VAL A 113 -3.10 -0.98 13.64
CA VAL A 113 -3.17 -0.57 12.24
C VAL A 113 -1.76 -0.57 11.66
N PHE A 114 -1.55 -1.28 10.55
CA PHE A 114 -0.22 -1.37 9.94
C PHE A 114 -0.30 -1.67 8.43
N PRO A 115 0.72 -1.26 7.64
CA PRO A 115 0.82 -1.63 6.24
C PRO A 115 1.14 -3.13 6.11
N GLU A 116 0.35 -3.83 5.30
CA GLU A 116 0.45 -5.28 5.13
C GLU A 116 1.04 -5.67 3.77
N LYS A 117 0.71 -4.92 2.72
CA LYS A 117 1.13 -5.20 1.34
C LYS A 117 1.31 -3.90 0.58
N MET A 118 2.26 -3.85 -0.35
CA MET A 118 2.42 -2.72 -1.28
C MET A 118 2.74 -3.20 -2.68
N ILE A 119 2.21 -2.49 -3.68
CA ILE A 119 2.49 -2.70 -5.09
C ILE A 119 2.93 -1.37 -5.70
N PRO A 120 4.23 -1.21 -6.01
CA PRO A 120 4.69 -0.12 -6.83
C PRO A 120 4.37 -0.38 -8.30
N SER A 121 3.98 0.66 -9.02
CA SER A 121 3.71 0.63 -10.45
C SER A 121 4.15 1.93 -11.12
N THR A 122 4.16 1.95 -12.45
CA THR A 122 4.31 3.19 -13.20
C THR A 122 3.07 4.05 -13.02
N GLY A 123 3.25 5.38 -13.02
CA GLY A 123 2.18 6.30 -12.65
C GLY A 123 0.94 6.29 -13.57
N ASN A 124 1.05 5.69 -14.75
CA ASN A 124 -0.06 5.50 -15.70
C ASN A 124 -0.88 4.22 -15.47
N VAL A 125 -0.46 3.33 -14.57
CA VAL A 125 -1.27 2.15 -14.22
C VAL A 125 -2.55 2.60 -13.51
N ALA A 126 -3.68 2.06 -13.96
CA ALA A 126 -4.97 2.38 -13.36
C ALA A 126 -5.12 1.72 -11.98
N ASP A 127 -5.84 2.38 -11.07
CA ASP A 127 -6.06 1.85 -9.71
C ASP A 127 -6.81 0.50 -9.76
N SER A 128 -7.72 0.36 -10.73
CA SER A 128 -8.46 -0.88 -11.02
C SER A 128 -7.59 -2.07 -11.46
N ASP A 129 -6.33 -1.85 -11.84
CA ASP A 129 -5.42 -2.95 -12.18
C ASP A 129 -4.66 -3.45 -10.95
N ALA A 130 -4.38 -2.56 -10.00
CA ALA A 130 -3.70 -2.91 -8.76
C ALA A 130 -4.50 -3.90 -7.90
N VAL A 131 -5.85 -3.86 -7.97
CA VAL A 131 -6.73 -4.77 -7.23
C VAL A 131 -6.48 -6.24 -7.53
N ASN A 132 -5.98 -6.58 -8.72
CA ASN A 132 -5.70 -7.96 -9.11
C ASN A 132 -4.54 -8.57 -8.30
N HIS A 133 -3.69 -7.72 -7.73
CA HIS A 133 -2.49 -8.13 -7.01
C HIS A 133 -2.60 -7.83 -5.50
N ILE A 134 -3.48 -6.91 -5.10
CA ILE A 134 -3.57 -6.44 -3.71
C ILE A 134 -4.76 -7.00 -2.93
N ILE A 135 -5.70 -7.70 -3.57
CA ILE A 135 -6.84 -8.34 -2.90
C ILE A 135 -6.62 -9.85 -2.87
N ASP A 136 -6.70 -10.43 -1.67
CA ASP A 136 -6.62 -11.87 -1.44
C ASP A 136 -8.00 -12.38 -0.95
N ALA A 137 -8.34 -13.63 -1.25
CA ALA A 137 -9.58 -14.25 -0.78
C ALA A 137 -9.36 -14.81 0.64
N ASP A 138 -9.44 -13.91 1.63
CA ASP A 138 -8.98 -14.17 3.00
C ASP A 138 -10.05 -13.87 4.08
N GLY A 139 -11.29 -13.61 3.65
CA GLY A 139 -12.42 -13.33 4.54
C GLY A 139 -12.43 -11.94 5.18
N ALA A 140 -11.48 -11.05 4.85
CA ALA A 140 -11.53 -9.67 5.32
C ALA A 140 -12.44 -8.78 4.47
N LEU A 141 -12.92 -7.70 5.08
CA LEU A 141 -13.62 -6.62 4.39
C LEU A 141 -12.61 -5.66 3.75
N TYR A 142 -12.67 -5.54 2.43
CA TYR A 142 -11.81 -4.63 1.66
C TYR A 142 -12.48 -3.28 1.42
N VAL A 143 -11.95 -2.20 2.02
CA VAL A 143 -12.44 -0.83 1.82
C VAL A 143 -11.56 -0.11 0.81
N MET A 144 -12.17 0.51 -0.20
CA MET A 144 -11.43 1.24 -1.23
C MET A 144 -12.23 2.39 -1.84
N ASP A 145 -11.50 3.27 -2.52
CA ASP A 145 -12.07 4.36 -3.30
C ASP A 145 -12.68 3.86 -4.63
N ARG A 146 -13.32 4.77 -5.36
CA ARG A 146 -14.01 4.46 -6.63
C ARG A 146 -13.07 4.06 -7.77
N GLY A 147 -11.81 4.49 -7.75
CA GLY A 147 -10.82 4.20 -8.79
C GLY A 147 -10.48 2.71 -8.85
N TYR A 148 -10.64 2.00 -7.72
CA TYR A 148 -10.40 0.56 -7.61
C TYR A 148 -11.60 -0.29 -8.08
N ALA A 149 -12.82 0.26 -8.07
CA ALA A 149 -14.04 -0.47 -8.43
C ALA A 149 -14.37 -0.37 -9.93
N HIS A 150 -13.88 -1.34 -10.70
CA HIS A 150 -14.34 -1.57 -12.07
C HIS A 150 -15.41 -2.68 -12.10
N LYS A 151 -16.46 -2.52 -12.92
CA LYS A 151 -17.63 -3.45 -12.95
C LYS A 151 -17.24 -4.91 -13.10
N THR A 152 -16.31 -5.21 -14.01
CA THR A 152 -15.83 -6.59 -14.26
C THR A 152 -15.06 -7.18 -13.08
N LYS A 153 -14.37 -6.34 -12.29
CA LYS A 153 -13.63 -6.78 -11.10
C LYS A 153 -14.58 -7.10 -9.95
N ILE A 154 -15.64 -6.30 -9.79
CA ILE A 154 -16.69 -6.53 -8.79
C ILE A 154 -17.33 -7.90 -8.99
N GLY A 155 -17.68 -8.27 -10.24
CA GLY A 155 -18.22 -9.60 -10.54
C GLY A 155 -17.32 -10.73 -10.05
N GLY A 156 -16.03 -10.67 -10.39
CA GLY A 156 -15.05 -11.66 -9.92
C GLY A 156 -14.82 -11.66 -8.40
N TRP A 157 -15.07 -10.56 -7.70
CA TRP A 157 -15.03 -10.52 -6.24
C TRP A 157 -16.23 -11.22 -5.62
N LEU A 158 -17.43 -11.01 -6.17
CA LEU A 158 -18.65 -11.70 -5.74
C LEU A 158 -18.51 -13.22 -5.93
N GLU A 159 -18.03 -13.68 -7.09
CA GLU A 159 -17.79 -15.11 -7.37
C GLU A 159 -16.79 -15.74 -6.39
N ARG A 160 -15.84 -14.97 -5.88
CA ARG A 160 -14.82 -15.40 -4.93
C ARG A 160 -15.19 -15.18 -3.46
N ASN A 161 -16.43 -14.75 -3.18
CA ASN A 161 -16.90 -14.38 -1.84
C ASN A 161 -15.99 -13.35 -1.13
N ILE A 162 -15.42 -12.42 -1.89
CA ILE A 162 -14.65 -11.32 -1.34
C ILE A 162 -15.62 -10.28 -0.79
N GLN A 163 -15.46 -9.92 0.48
CA GLN A 163 -16.19 -8.83 1.09
C GLN A 163 -15.52 -7.50 0.74
N PHE A 164 -16.29 -6.53 0.26
CA PHE A 164 -15.76 -5.22 -0.10
C PHE A 164 -16.72 -4.09 0.26
N LEU A 165 -16.18 -2.88 0.37
CA LEU A 165 -16.89 -1.63 0.53
C LEU A 165 -16.24 -0.61 -0.40
N VAL A 166 -16.99 -0.13 -1.40
CA VAL A 166 -16.45 0.85 -2.36
C VAL A 166 -17.33 2.07 -2.45
N ARG A 167 -16.70 3.24 -2.55
CA ARG A 167 -17.38 4.50 -2.85
C ARG A 167 -17.86 4.52 -4.32
N VAL A 168 -19.13 4.83 -4.55
CA VAL A 168 -19.72 4.98 -5.90
C VAL A 168 -19.91 6.46 -6.28
N ARG A 169 -19.94 6.80 -7.58
CA ARG A 169 -20.20 8.17 -8.07
C ARG A 169 -21.70 8.52 -8.02
N LYS A 170 -21.99 9.78 -7.64
CA LYS A 170 -23.31 10.37 -7.35
C LYS A 170 -24.35 10.42 -8.49
N ASN A 171 -24.05 9.95 -9.71
CA ASN A 171 -25.02 10.01 -10.83
C ASN A 171 -26.15 8.98 -10.72
N HIS A 172 -26.10 8.10 -9.71
CA HIS A 172 -27.23 7.33 -9.21
C HIS A 172 -27.27 7.57 -7.69
N SER A 173 -28.26 8.31 -7.18
CA SER A 173 -28.45 8.58 -5.74
C SER A 173 -28.68 7.28 -4.94
N PRO A 174 -28.46 7.21 -3.61
CA PRO A 174 -27.45 7.85 -2.74
C PRO A 174 -26.15 7.01 -2.73
N LEU A 175 -25.23 7.22 -1.77
CA LEU A 175 -24.05 6.36 -1.56
C LEU A 175 -24.47 4.88 -1.44
N VAL A 176 -24.42 4.14 -2.54
CA VAL A 176 -24.63 2.70 -2.52
C VAL A 176 -23.33 2.06 -2.06
N TYR A 177 -23.33 1.63 -0.79
CA TYR A 177 -22.37 0.66 -0.31
C TYR A 177 -22.82 -0.71 -0.81
N PHE A 178 -22.02 -1.33 -1.68
CA PHE A 178 -22.19 -2.75 -1.96
C PHE A 178 -21.65 -3.51 -0.77
N PHE A 179 -22.52 -3.87 0.18
CA PHE A 179 -22.21 -4.88 1.18
C PHE A 179 -22.60 -6.23 0.57
N ASN A 180 -21.62 -7.11 0.37
CA ASN A 180 -21.92 -8.52 0.17
C ASN A 180 -21.94 -9.19 1.55
N THR A 181 -23.02 -9.01 2.32
CA THR A 181 -23.28 -9.86 3.49
C THR A 181 -23.86 -11.16 2.95
N ILE A 182 -23.10 -12.24 3.07
CA ILE A 182 -23.62 -13.60 3.00
C ILE A 182 -24.21 -13.87 4.39
N ASP A 183 -25.47 -14.29 4.41
CA ASP A 183 -26.21 -14.73 5.61
C ASP A 183 -25.44 -15.79 6.42
#